data_AF-A0A0F9KY46-F1
#
_entry.id   AF-A0A0F9KY46-F1
#
_cell.length_a   1.000
_cell.length_b   1.000
_cell.length_c   1.000
_cell.angle_alpha   90.00
_cell.angle_beta   90.00
_cell.angle_gamma   90.00
#
_symmetry.space_group_name_H-M   'P 1'
#
loop_
_entity.id
_entity.type
_entity.pdbx_description
1 polymer ?
#
loop_
_entity_poly.entity_id
_entity_poly.type
_entity_poly.pdbx_seq_one_letter_code
_entity_poly.pdbx_strand_id
1 'polypeptide(L)'
;MINEISHILLKFRSCFRRKAAFNWFVIIIVGFIVRLDHCGVSSFVRWLHIEPSLYTALLSFFRTSSWKLKDTMHRWWQIVLSGCPLIHIDGRLLLAGDGIKISKEAEKMPVVKRLHQESDNSGKSPYIYGHHWGVIGILAGWVKKNLLYSPLCRAP
;
A
#
# COMPACT_ATOMS: atom_id res chain seq x y z
N MET A 1 14.78 -12.15 -9.07
CA MET A 1 13.90 -11.50 -8.07
C MET A 1 14.23 -10.02 -7.89
N ILE A 2 15.43 -9.64 -7.44
CA ILE A 2 15.77 -8.22 -7.21
C ILE A 2 15.75 -7.37 -8.49
N ASN A 3 16.21 -7.92 -9.62
CA ASN A 3 16.15 -7.24 -10.92
C ASN A 3 14.72 -6.91 -11.33
N GLU A 4 13.78 -7.85 -11.13
CA GLU A 4 12.36 -7.63 -11.45
C GLU A 4 11.74 -6.55 -10.57
N ILE A 5 12.04 -6.56 -9.26
CA ILE A 5 11.60 -5.51 -8.34
C ILE A 5 12.15 -4.15 -8.82
N SER A 6 13.43 -4.07 -9.18
CA SER A 6 14.04 -2.86 -9.72
C SER A 6 13.36 -2.39 -11.02
N HIS A 7 13.09 -3.29 -11.97
CA HIS A 7 12.38 -2.95 -13.20
C HIS A 7 10.97 -2.43 -12.94
N ILE A 8 10.23 -3.04 -12.01
CA ILE A 8 8.91 -2.57 -11.58
C ILE A 8 9.00 -1.19 -10.93
N LEU A 9 9.94 -0.98 -10.01
CA LEU A 9 10.12 0.31 -9.33
C LEU A 9 10.49 1.43 -10.30
N LEU A 10 11.32 1.14 -11.30
CA LEU A 10 11.68 2.11 -12.35
C LEU A 10 10.46 2.58 -13.15
N LYS A 11 9.43 1.75 -13.33
CA LYS A 11 8.19 2.16 -14.00
C LYS A 11 7.47 3.28 -13.26
N PHE A 12 7.71 3.49 -11.97
CA PHE A 12 7.14 4.61 -11.20
C PHE A 12 7.87 5.94 -11.36
N ARG A 13 9.03 5.97 -12.05
CA ARG A 13 9.85 7.18 -12.18
C ARG A 13 9.07 8.38 -12.71
N SER A 14 8.13 8.17 -13.63
CA SER A 14 7.28 9.22 -14.22
C SER A 14 6.31 9.86 -13.23
N CYS A 15 6.00 9.22 -12.10
CA CYS A 15 5.13 9.77 -11.06
C CYS A 15 5.81 10.86 -10.21
N PHE A 16 7.13 11.04 -10.35
CA PHE A 16 7.91 11.93 -9.50
C PHE A 16 8.59 13.01 -10.33
N ARG A 17 8.32 14.28 -10.00
CA ARG A 17 9.02 15.40 -10.65
C ARG A 17 10.50 15.45 -10.26
N ARG A 18 10.81 15.20 -8.99
CA ARG A 18 12.18 15.28 -8.44
C ARG A 18 12.80 13.90 -8.30
N LYS A 19 14.07 13.75 -8.72
CA LYS A 19 14.86 12.52 -8.56
C LYS A 19 14.97 12.11 -7.09
N ALA A 20 15.19 13.06 -6.18
CA ALA A 20 15.26 12.79 -4.75
C ALA A 20 13.97 12.16 -4.19
N ALA A 21 12.79 12.63 -4.62
CA ALA A 21 11.52 12.07 -4.18
C ALA A 21 11.34 10.63 -4.69
N PHE A 22 11.71 10.35 -5.94
CA PHE A 22 11.71 8.99 -6.48
C PHE A 22 12.67 8.06 -5.72
N ASN A 23 13.88 8.53 -5.39
CA ASN A 23 14.83 7.74 -4.62
C ASN A 23 14.27 7.40 -3.22
N TRP A 24 13.67 8.37 -2.54
CA TRP A 24 12.99 8.12 -1.27
C TRP A 24 11.81 7.15 -1.39
N PHE A 25 11.04 7.21 -2.48
CA PHE A 25 10.00 6.22 -2.78
C PHE A 25 10.59 4.81 -2.87
N VAL A 26 11.67 4.63 -3.63
CA VAL A 26 12.35 3.33 -3.74
C VAL A 26 12.83 2.83 -2.37
N ILE A 27 13.50 3.68 -1.60
CA ILE A 27 13.98 3.35 -0.24
C ILE A 27 12.81 2.90 0.64
N ILE A 28 11.68 3.60 0.59
CA ILE A 28 10.50 3.29 1.40
C ILE A 28 9.86 1.96 0.98
N ILE A 29 9.71 1.70 -0.32
CA ILE A 29 9.16 0.42 -0.79
C ILE A 29 10.08 -0.75 -0.40
N VAL A 30 11.40 -0.59 -0.55
CA VAL A 30 12.38 -1.58 -0.07
C VAL A 30 12.29 -1.75 1.45
N GLY A 31 12.10 -0.66 2.19
CA GLY A 31 11.87 -0.67 3.63
C GLY A 31 10.64 -1.49 4.02
N PHE A 32 9.55 -1.39 3.26
CA PHE A 32 8.37 -2.23 3.46
C PHE A 32 8.61 -3.70 3.12
N ILE A 33 9.42 -4.00 2.10
CA ILE A 33 9.72 -5.38 1.68
C ILE A 33 10.63 -6.09 2.69
N VAL A 34 11.64 -5.40 3.24
CA VAL A 34 12.69 -6.00 4.07
C VAL A 34 12.33 -6.01 5.55
N ARG A 35 11.56 -5.03 6.04
CA ARG A 35 11.22 -4.92 7.46
C ARG A 35 10.34 -6.09 7.92
N LEU A 36 10.76 -6.77 8.98
CA LEU A 36 9.98 -7.86 9.61
C LEU A 36 9.15 -7.42 10.82
N ASP A 37 9.29 -6.17 11.28
CA ASP A 37 8.49 -5.63 12.40
C ASP A 37 7.28 -4.78 11.94
N HIS A 38 6.33 -4.62 12.86
CA HIS A 38 5.14 -3.78 12.69
C HIS A 38 5.27 -2.41 13.39
N CYS A 39 6.47 -1.98 13.75
CA CYS A 39 6.69 -0.68 14.37
C CYS A 39 6.58 0.46 13.33
N GLY A 40 6.77 1.70 13.77
CA GLY A 40 6.60 2.89 12.94
C GLY A 40 7.63 3.01 11.81
N VAL A 41 7.53 4.13 11.07
CA VAL A 41 8.45 4.45 9.96
C VAL A 41 9.92 4.64 10.42
N SER A 42 10.16 4.87 11.71
CA SER A 42 11.51 4.86 12.29
C SER A 42 12.20 3.51 12.15
N SER A 43 11.46 2.39 12.07
CA SER A 43 12.03 1.07 11.82
C SER A 43 12.80 1.02 10.51
N PHE A 44 12.43 1.80 9.49
CA PHE A 44 13.16 1.80 8.21
C PHE A 44 14.62 2.21 8.38
N VAL A 45 14.90 3.13 9.31
CA VAL A 45 16.26 3.57 9.63
C VAL A 45 17.10 2.40 10.14
N ARG A 46 16.55 1.59 11.03
CA ARG A 46 17.20 0.40 11.58
C ARG A 46 17.37 -0.71 10.53
N TRP A 47 16.31 -1.05 9.81
CA TRP A 47 16.32 -2.18 8.86
C TRP A 47 17.18 -1.94 7.62
N LEU A 48 17.22 -0.70 7.14
CA LEU A 48 18.00 -0.34 5.96
C LEU A 48 19.35 0.29 6.32
N HIS A 49 19.71 0.35 7.61
CA HIS A 49 20.92 1.01 8.11
C HIS A 49 21.08 2.45 7.57
N ILE A 50 19.97 3.19 7.51
CA ILE A 50 19.98 4.60 7.10
C ILE A 50 20.64 5.40 8.22
N GLU A 51 21.42 6.41 7.86
CA GLU A 51 21.95 7.36 8.83
C GLU A 51 20.80 7.99 9.66
N PRO A 52 20.85 7.95 11.00
CA PRO A 52 19.78 8.46 11.85
C PRO A 52 19.41 9.93 11.59
N SER A 53 20.38 10.75 11.16
CA SER A 53 20.19 12.16 10.79
C SER A 53 19.19 12.34 9.64
N LEU A 54 19.04 11.34 8.77
CA LEU A 54 18.14 11.36 7.61
C LEU A 54 16.69 10.98 7.95
N TYR A 55 16.39 10.64 9.20
CA TYR A 55 15.02 10.29 9.61
C TYR A 55 14.01 11.41 9.32
N THR A 56 14.41 12.67 9.52
CA THR A 56 13.57 13.84 9.22
C THR A 56 13.31 14.00 7.72
N ALA A 57 14.29 13.68 6.88
CA ALA A 57 14.14 13.66 5.43
C ALA A 57 13.20 12.52 4.98
N LEU A 58 13.31 11.35 5.60
CA LEU A 58 12.39 10.22 5.41
C LEU A 58 10.95 10.62 5.77
N LEU A 59 10.73 11.28 6.90
CA LEU A 59 9.41 11.79 7.28
C LEU A 59 8.88 12.84 6.29
N SER A 60 9.76 13.68 5.75
CA SER A 60 9.39 14.70 4.76
C SER A 60 8.83 14.09 3.48
N PHE A 61 9.23 12.87 3.11
CA PHE A 61 8.66 12.16 1.96
C PHE A 61 7.14 11.94 2.10
N PHE A 62 6.64 11.64 3.31
CA PHE A 62 5.21 11.42 3.55
C PHE A 62 4.39 12.71 3.61
N ARG A 63 5.05 13.86 3.74
CA ARG A 63 4.41 15.18 3.93
C ARG A 63 4.51 16.08 2.70
N THR A 64 5.37 15.74 1.74
CA THR A 64 5.60 16.59 0.57
C THR A 64 4.47 16.49 -0.44
N SER A 65 4.15 17.62 -1.08
CA SER A 65 3.23 17.70 -2.24
C SER A 65 3.91 17.37 -3.58
N SER A 66 5.19 16.98 -3.57
CA SER A 66 5.97 16.75 -4.79
C SER A 66 5.68 15.42 -5.52
N TRP A 67 4.81 14.59 -4.95
CA TRP A 67 4.21 13.41 -5.56
C TRP A 67 2.78 13.25 -5.01
N LYS A 68 1.94 12.48 -5.70
CA LYS A 68 0.56 12.21 -5.27
C LYS A 68 0.32 10.72 -5.21
N LEU A 69 -0.25 10.25 -4.10
CA LEU A 69 -0.59 8.85 -3.91
C LEU A 69 -1.51 8.31 -5.01
N LYS A 70 -2.48 9.12 -5.45
CA LYS A 70 -3.41 8.76 -6.54
C LYS A 70 -2.67 8.45 -7.84
N ASP A 71 -1.66 9.26 -8.19
CA ASP A 71 -0.90 9.08 -9.43
C ASP A 71 -0.03 7.82 -9.35
N THR A 72 0.57 7.55 -8.18
CA THR A 72 1.30 6.30 -7.92
C THR A 72 0.39 5.08 -7.97
N MET A 73 -0.81 5.12 -7.37
CA MET A 73 -1.78 4.03 -7.43
C MET A 73 -2.27 3.76 -8.86
N HIS A 74 -2.59 4.82 -9.61
CA HIS A 74 -2.99 4.69 -11.00
C HIS A 74 -1.87 4.08 -11.86
N ARG A 75 -0.62 4.52 -11.63
CA ARG A 75 0.54 3.93 -12.31
C ARG A 75 0.71 2.46 -11.97
N TRP A 76 0.51 2.07 -10.72
CA TRP A 76 0.56 0.66 -10.31
C TRP A 76 -0.47 -0.19 -11.06
N TRP A 77 -1.71 0.29 -11.20
CA TRP A 77 -2.73 -0.38 -12.02
C TRP A 77 -2.27 -0.57 -13.47
N GLN A 78 -1.73 0.47 -14.11
CA GLN A 78 -1.21 0.37 -15.47
C GLN A 78 -0.08 -0.66 -15.59
N ILE A 79 0.80 -0.74 -14.59
CA ILE A 79 1.89 -1.71 -14.55
C ILE A 79 1.34 -3.14 -14.48
N VAL A 80 0.35 -3.40 -13.63
CA VAL A 80 -0.29 -4.72 -13.50
C VAL A 80 -1.04 -5.08 -14.78
N LEU A 81 -1.84 -4.16 -15.33
CA LEU A 81 -2.63 -4.40 -16.55
C LEU A 81 -1.76 -4.72 -17.77
N SER A 82 -0.58 -4.11 -17.88
CA SER A 82 0.33 -4.32 -19.01
C SER A 82 1.35 -5.44 -18.80
N GLY A 83 1.62 -5.81 -17.55
CA GLY A 83 2.77 -6.66 -17.19
C GLY A 83 2.41 -7.99 -16.55
N CYS A 84 1.15 -8.25 -16.21
CA CYS A 84 0.74 -9.46 -15.53
C CYS A 84 -0.32 -10.25 -16.33
N PRO A 85 -0.35 -11.59 -16.23
CA PRO A 85 -1.41 -12.39 -16.83
C PRO A 85 -2.76 -12.07 -16.17
N LEU A 86 -3.68 -11.47 -16.91
CA LEU A 86 -4.97 -11.03 -16.37
C LEU A 86 -6.03 -12.13 -16.44
N ILE A 87 -6.78 -12.31 -15.35
CA ILE A 87 -7.87 -13.29 -15.29
C ILE A 87 -9.17 -12.64 -15.75
N HIS A 88 -9.85 -13.31 -16.69
CA HIS A 88 -11.14 -12.89 -17.21
C HIS A 88 -12.20 -13.97 -16.96
N ILE A 89 -13.43 -13.54 -16.69
CA ILE A 89 -14.64 -14.37 -16.66
C ILE A 89 -15.61 -13.74 -17.65
N ASP A 90 -16.08 -14.52 -18.63
CA ASP A 90 -16.98 -14.04 -19.69
C ASP A 90 -16.52 -12.75 -20.38
N GLY A 91 -15.21 -12.66 -20.67
CA GLY A 91 -14.59 -11.50 -21.31
C GLY A 91 -14.42 -10.27 -20.41
N ARG A 92 -14.73 -10.35 -19.11
CA ARG A 92 -14.61 -9.25 -18.15
C ARG A 92 -13.44 -9.48 -17.20
N LEU A 93 -12.69 -8.41 -16.91
CA LEU A 93 -11.57 -8.44 -15.96
C LEU A 93 -12.06 -8.74 -14.55
N LEU A 94 -11.46 -9.73 -13.89
CA LEU A 94 -11.80 -10.07 -12.51
C LEU A 94 -11.07 -9.16 -11.52
N LEU A 95 -11.85 -8.48 -10.69
CA LEU A 95 -11.38 -7.63 -9.59
C LEU A 95 -11.73 -8.28 -8.24
N ALA A 96 -10.89 -8.10 -7.24
CA ALA A 96 -11.11 -8.59 -5.89
C ALA A 96 -11.14 -7.41 -4.92
N GLY A 97 -12.23 -7.25 -4.17
CA GLY A 97 -12.35 -6.23 -3.12
C GLY A 97 -12.24 -6.87 -1.75
N ASP A 98 -11.52 -6.23 -0.84
CA ASP A 98 -11.53 -6.59 0.58
C ASP A 98 -11.46 -5.34 1.45
N GLY A 99 -11.96 -5.42 2.68
CA GLY A 99 -11.98 -4.33 3.61
C GLY A 99 -11.90 -4.79 5.06
N ILE A 100 -11.09 -4.09 5.84
CA ILE A 100 -10.94 -4.36 7.26
C ILE A 100 -11.29 -3.13 8.10
N LYS A 101 -12.09 -3.36 9.14
CA LYS A 101 -12.38 -2.40 10.20
C LYS A 101 -11.48 -2.76 11.39
N ILE A 102 -10.57 -1.86 11.76
CA ILE A 102 -9.59 -2.07 12.85
C ILE A 102 -9.93 -1.11 13.98
N SER A 103 -10.24 -1.67 15.16
CA SER A 103 -10.47 -0.87 16.37
C SER A 103 -9.18 -0.16 16.81
N LYS A 104 -9.34 1.05 17.33
CA LYS A 104 -8.27 1.88 17.89
C LYS A 104 -8.76 2.44 19.22
N GLU A 105 -7.93 2.27 20.25
CA GLU A 105 -8.25 2.71 21.62
C GLU A 105 -7.65 4.08 21.95
N ALA A 106 -6.84 4.65 21.04
CA ALA A 106 -6.18 5.92 21.26
C ALA A 106 -7.14 7.10 21.05
N GLU A 107 -7.36 7.87 22.11
CA GLU A 107 -8.31 9.00 22.17
C GLU A 107 -8.01 10.14 21.18
N LYS A 108 -6.72 10.35 20.83
CA LYS A 108 -6.27 11.44 19.95
C LYS A 108 -5.63 10.97 18.65
N MET A 109 -5.91 9.74 18.22
CA MET A 109 -5.38 9.24 16.95
C MET A 109 -6.16 9.89 15.78
N PRO A 110 -5.48 10.54 14.82
CA PRO A 110 -6.15 11.18 13.69
C PRO A 110 -7.01 10.20 12.88
N VAL A 111 -8.11 10.71 12.33
CA VAL A 111 -8.99 9.98 11.39
C VAL A 111 -9.70 8.78 12.03
N VAL A 112 -9.67 8.61 13.35
CA VAL A 112 -10.51 7.62 14.05
C VAL A 112 -11.98 8.01 13.90
N LYS A 113 -12.81 7.05 13.50
CA LYS A 113 -14.25 7.21 13.29
C LYS A 113 -15.01 6.14 14.04
N ARG A 114 -16.25 6.42 14.40
CA ARG A 114 -17.20 5.39 14.84
C ARG A 114 -17.64 4.59 13.61
N LEU A 115 -17.42 3.29 13.63
CA LEU A 115 -17.71 2.35 12.54
C LEU A 115 -18.69 1.29 13.05
N HIS A 116 -19.73 1.03 12.28
CA HIS A 116 -20.64 -0.08 12.54
C HIS A 116 -19.98 -1.40 12.10
N GLN A 117 -20.15 -2.47 12.87
CA GLN A 117 -19.73 -3.82 12.48
C GLN A 117 -20.93 -4.62 12.00
N GLU A 118 -20.90 -5.04 10.74
CA GLU A 118 -21.93 -5.89 10.12
C GLU A 118 -21.65 -7.38 10.32
N SER A 119 -20.45 -7.75 10.78
CA SER A 119 -20.12 -9.14 11.06
C SER A 119 -20.77 -9.55 12.37
N ASP A 120 -21.88 -10.28 12.28
CA ASP A 120 -22.52 -10.94 13.43
C ASP A 120 -21.57 -11.99 14.01
N ASN A 121 -20.91 -11.63 15.10
CA ASN A 121 -20.43 -12.59 16.06
C ASN A 121 -20.96 -12.20 17.44
N SER A 122 -21.29 -13.20 18.25
CA SER A 122 -21.96 -13.01 19.55
C SER A 122 -21.13 -12.25 20.60
N GLY A 123 -19.89 -11.87 20.30
CA GLY A 123 -18.97 -11.22 21.24
C GLY A 123 -18.45 -9.84 20.83
N LYS A 124 -18.83 -9.31 19.65
CA LYS A 124 -18.35 -8.02 19.15
C LYS A 124 -19.38 -6.93 19.39
N SER A 125 -18.93 -5.79 19.91
CA SER A 125 -19.75 -4.58 19.98
C SER A 125 -20.22 -4.16 18.56
N PRO A 126 -21.49 -3.76 18.39
CA PRO A 126 -22.04 -3.31 17.11
C PRO A 126 -21.34 -2.05 16.57
N TYR A 127 -20.61 -1.33 17.42
CA TYR A 127 -19.78 -0.20 17.02
C TYR A 127 -18.37 -0.31 17.58
N ILE A 128 -17.40 0.13 16.78
CA ILE A 128 -16.04 0.39 17.22
C ILE A 128 -15.60 1.80 16.85
N TYR A 129 -14.69 2.35 17.63
CA TYR A 129 -13.90 3.49 17.19
C TYR A 129 -12.63 2.95 16.53
N GLY A 130 -12.36 3.39 15.31
CA GLY A 130 -11.23 2.86 14.57
C GLY A 130 -11.07 3.42 13.16
N HIS A 131 -10.35 2.66 12.34
CA HIS A 131 -10.15 2.96 10.94
C HIS A 131 -10.77 1.86 10.07
N HIS A 132 -11.36 2.27 8.95
CA HIS A 132 -11.76 1.37 7.88
C HIS A 132 -10.76 1.48 6.73
N TRP A 133 -10.23 0.34 6.31
CA TRP A 133 -9.29 0.21 5.20
C TRP A 133 -9.88 -0.73 4.16
N GLY A 134 -10.35 -0.16 3.05
CA GLY A 134 -10.82 -0.92 1.89
C GLY A 134 -9.81 -0.88 0.76
N VAL A 135 -9.73 -1.98 0.00
CA VAL A 135 -8.82 -2.16 -1.13
C VAL A 135 -9.53 -2.88 -2.28
N ILE A 136 -9.31 -2.44 -3.52
CA ILE A 136 -9.74 -3.13 -4.74
C ILE A 136 -8.51 -3.54 -5.55
N GLY A 137 -8.35 -4.85 -5.70
CA GLY A 137 -7.28 -5.52 -6.41
C GLY A 137 -7.64 -5.97 -7.84
N ILE A 138 -6.64 -6.07 -8.73
CA ILE A 138 -6.76 -6.77 -10.02
C ILE A 138 -6.27 -8.19 -9.83
N LEU A 139 -7.07 -9.19 -10.19
CA LEU A 139 -6.62 -10.57 -10.10
C LEU A 139 -5.73 -10.90 -11.31
N ALA A 140 -4.48 -11.24 -11.02
CA ALA A 140 -3.49 -11.61 -12.02
C ALA A 140 -2.74 -12.88 -11.61
N GLY A 141 -2.43 -13.75 -12.57
CA GLY A 141 -1.72 -15.01 -12.31
C GLY A 141 -2.01 -16.10 -13.33
N TRP A 142 -1.19 -17.14 -13.30
CA TRP A 142 -1.41 -18.34 -14.12
C TRP A 142 -2.27 -19.32 -13.34
N VAL A 143 -3.34 -19.85 -13.94
CA VAL A 143 -4.36 -20.71 -13.28
C VAL A 143 -3.79 -21.96 -12.57
N LYS A 144 -2.52 -22.34 -12.86
CA LYS A 144 -1.79 -23.43 -12.15
C LYS A 144 -0.95 -22.99 -10.94
N LYS A 145 -0.74 -21.70 -10.72
CA LYS A 145 -0.06 -21.09 -9.56
C LYS A 145 -0.67 -19.71 -9.28
N ASN A 146 -1.70 -19.66 -8.45
CA ASN A 146 -2.38 -18.41 -8.11
C ASN A 146 -1.53 -17.57 -7.14
N LEU A 147 -1.16 -16.36 -7.55
CA LEU A 147 -0.49 -15.35 -6.72
C LEU A 147 -1.34 -14.07 -6.75
N LEU A 148 -1.92 -13.68 -5.61
CA LEU A 148 -2.72 -12.46 -5.48
C LEU A 148 -1.82 -11.21 -5.47
N TYR A 149 -2.05 -10.28 -6.39
CA TYR A 149 -1.48 -8.94 -6.36
C TYR A 149 -2.57 -7.94 -5.99
N SER A 150 -2.49 -7.34 -4.81
CA SER A 150 -3.45 -6.32 -4.36
C SER A 150 -2.92 -4.91 -4.67
N PRO A 151 -3.47 -4.17 -5.65
CA PRO A 151 -3.34 -2.74 -5.67
C PRO A 151 -4.23 -2.11 -4.58
N LEU A 152 -3.61 -1.48 -3.58
CA LEU A 152 -4.30 -0.63 -2.62
C LEU A 152 -5.06 0.49 -3.34
N CYS A 153 -6.38 0.37 -3.43
CA CYS A 153 -7.29 1.44 -3.82
C CYS A 153 -8.23 1.75 -2.67
N ARG A 154 -8.01 2.92 -2.05
CA ARG A 154 -8.90 3.46 -1.03
C ARG A 154 -10.19 3.93 -1.73
N ALA A 155 -11.31 3.26 -1.45
CA ALA A 155 -12.63 3.75 -1.84
C ALA A 155 -12.91 5.11 -1.16
N PRO A 156 -13.64 6.04 -1.82
CA PRO A 156 -13.94 7.37 -1.30
C PRO A 156 -14.70 7.35 0.04
#